data_AF-A0A3A0G339-F1
#
_entry.id   AF-A0A3A0G339-F1
#
_cell.length_a   1.000
_cell.length_b   1.000
_cell.length_c   1.000
_cell.angle_alpha   90.00
_cell.angle_beta   90.00
_cell.angle_gamma   90.00
#
_symmetry.space_group_name_H-M   'P 1'
#
loop_
_entity.id
_entity.type
_entity.pdbx_description
1 polymer ?
#
loop_
_entity_poly.entity_id
_entity_poly.type
_entity_poly.pdbx_seq_one_letter_code
_entity_poly.pdbx_strand_id
1 'polypeptide(L)' 'MNDVVIKDRLRGWIFDRAKDKPAELKDDTPVLESGILSSLDVVELILFIEEIKGEEVAVDALEADSIRDVNAIYATFFAS' A
#
# COMPACT_ATOMS: atom_id res chain seq x y z
N MET A 1 -14.54 -8.46 1.25
CA MET A 1 -13.45 -8.86 0.32
C MET A 1 -12.53 -9.80 1.11
N ASN A 2 -11.89 -10.80 0.51
CA ASN A 2 -10.94 -11.66 1.24
C ASN A 2 -9.53 -11.04 1.22
N ASP A 3 -8.63 -11.53 2.09
CA ASP A 3 -7.28 -11.01 2.28
C ASP A 3 -6.46 -11.02 0.98
N VAL A 4 -6.57 -12.12 0.21
CA VAL A 4 -5.86 -12.31 -1.05
C VAL A 4 -6.21 -11.22 -2.07
N VAL A 5 -7.49 -10.88 -2.21
CA VAL A 5 -7.93 -9.86 -3.17
C VAL A 5 -7.48 -8.46 -2.73
N ILE A 6 -7.49 -8.15 -1.43
CA ILE A 6 -7.01 -6.85 -0.94
C ILE A 6 -5.52 -6.69 -1.24
N LYS A 7 -4.70 -7.69 -0.91
CA LYS A 7 -3.26 -7.67 -1.19
C LYS A 7 -2.97 -7.61 -2.70
N ASP A 8 -3.77 -8.29 -3.52
CA ASP A 8 -3.63 -8.19 -4.98
C ASP A 8 -3.92 -6.80 -5.53
N ARG A 9 -4.99 -6.14 -5.03
CA ARG A 9 -5.30 -4.75 -5.39
C ARG A 9 -4.20 -3.80 -4.95
N LEU A 10 -3.65 -3.96 -3.74
CA LEU A 10 -2.51 -3.18 -3.25
C LEU A 10 -1.27 -3.37 -4.13
N ARG A 11 -0.89 -4.62 -4.41
CA ARG A 11 0.24 -4.93 -5.30
C ARG A 11 0.06 -4.30 -6.67
N GLY A 12 -1.12 -4.46 -7.26
CA GLY A 12 -1.44 -3.91 -8.59
C GLY A 12 -1.30 -2.38 -8.62
N TRP A 13 -1.84 -1.71 -7.60
CA TRP A 13 -1.74 -0.25 -7.49
C TRP A 13 -0.29 0.22 -7.31
N ILE A 14 0.47 -0.41 -6.42
CA ILE A 14 1.88 -0.06 -6.15
C ILE A 14 2.72 -0.30 -7.41
N PHE A 15 2.49 -1.41 -8.12
CA PHE A 15 3.19 -1.75 -9.35
C PHE A 15 2.90 -0.78 -10.49
N ASP A 16 1.64 -0.31 -10.61
CA ASP A 16 1.29 0.69 -11.62
C ASP A 16 1.94 2.04 -11.34
N ARG A 17 2.05 2.39 -10.06
CA ARG A 17 2.65 3.65 -9.60
C ARG A 17 4.17 3.69 -9.66
N ALA A 18 4.81 2.53 -9.59
CA ALA A 18 6.26 2.39 -9.62
C ALA A 18 6.88 3.08 -10.84
N LYS A 19 7.79 4.04 -10.62
CA LYS A 19 8.54 4.69 -11.71
C LYS A 19 9.41 3.70 -12.48
N ASP A 20 10.08 2.82 -11.74
CA ASP A 20 10.83 1.70 -12.30
C ASP A 20 10.09 0.42 -11.90
N LYS A 21 9.46 -0.24 -12.88
CA LYS A 21 8.61 -1.40 -12.61
C LYS A 21 9.50 -2.57 -12.22
N PRO A 22 9.46 -3.04 -10.97
CA PRO A 22 10.23 -4.21 -10.59
C PRO A 22 9.74 -5.42 -11.41
N ALA A 23 10.61 -6.39 -11.68
CA ALA A 23 10.19 -7.61 -12.37
C ALA A 23 9.12 -8.40 -11.58
N GLU A 24 9.19 -8.30 -10.25
CA GLU A 24 8.24 -8.90 -9.31
C GLU A 24 8.11 -8.00 -8.07
N LEU A 25 6.88 -7.78 -7.61
CA LEU A 25 6.58 -7.11 -6.35
C LEU A 25 6.01 -8.14 -5.36
N LYS A 26 6.82 -8.52 -4.37
CA LYS A 26 6.41 -9.41 -3.27
C LYS A 26 5.73 -8.61 -2.16
N ASP A 27 4.93 -9.29 -1.35
CA ASP A 27 4.18 -8.64 -0.28
C ASP A 27 5.07 -8.03 0.82
N ASP A 28 6.32 -8.50 0.96
CA ASP A 28 7.35 -8.03 1.89
C ASP A 28 8.37 -7.07 1.25
N THR A 29 8.15 -6.65 0.00
CA THR A 29 9.07 -5.74 -0.70
C THR A 29 9.02 -4.35 -0.06
N PRO A 30 10.15 -3.77 0.39
CA PRO A 30 10.14 -2.45 1.00
C PRO A 30 9.91 -1.36 -0.05
N VAL A 31 8.69 -0.82 -0.14
CA VAL A 31 8.25 0.05 -1.26
C VAL A 31 8.82 1.45 -1.18
N LEU A 32 9.07 1.96 0.03
CA LEU A 32 9.71 3.28 0.21
C LEU A 32 11.23 3.19 0.05
N GLU A 33 11.89 2.23 0.70
CA GLU A 33 13.35 2.09 0.65
C GLU A 33 13.84 1.70 -0.75
N SER A 34 13.04 0.93 -1.50
CA SER A 34 13.34 0.59 -2.89
C SER A 34 13.05 1.73 -3.87
N GLY A 35 12.51 2.87 -3.39
CA GLY A 35 12.14 4.02 -4.23
C GLY A 35 10.97 3.76 -5.18
N ILE A 36 10.16 2.74 -4.89
CA ILE A 36 8.96 2.39 -5.67
C ILE A 36 7.89 3.46 -5.49
N LEU A 37 7.69 3.90 -4.25
CA LEU A 37 6.80 4.99 -3.89
C LEU A 37 7.59 6.20 -3.38
N SER A 38 7.16 7.38 -3.81
CA SER A 38 7.59 8.67 -3.29
C SER A 38 6.59 9.21 -2.27
N SER A 39 6.97 10.28 -1.55
CA SER A 39 6.09 10.94 -0.57
C SER A 39 4.76 11.44 -1.16
N LEU A 40 4.71 11.76 -2.46
CA LEU A 40 3.46 12.14 -3.12
C LEU A 40 2.55 10.93 -3.34
N ASP A 41 3.14 9.77 -3.64
CA ASP A 41 2.40 8.53 -3.88
C ASP A 41 1.73 8.03 -2.60
N VAL A 42 2.31 8.35 -1.43
CA VAL A 42 1.69 8.04 -0.13
C VAL A 42 0.32 8.70 0.00
N VAL A 43 0.16 9.95 -0.45
CA VAL A 43 -1.14 10.65 -0.39
C VAL A 43 -2.18 9.94 -1.25
N GLU A 44 -1.81 9.50 -2.45
CA GLU A 44 -2.72 8.77 -3.34
C GLU A 44 -2.99 7.35 -2.86
N LEU A 45 -2.03 6.70 -2.19
CA LEU A 45 -2.21 5.39 -1.57
C LEU A 45 -3.30 5.45 -0.49
N ILE A 46 -3.36 6.52 0.30
CA ILE A 46 -4.40 6.72 1.32
C ILE A 46 -5.78 6.73 0.67
N LEU A 47 -5.96 7.55 -0.37
CA LEU A 47 -7.23 7.64 -1.11
C LEU A 47 -7.64 6.29 -1.69
N PHE A 48 -6.67 5.51 -2.16
CA PHE A 48 -6.92 4.16 -2.67
C PHE A 48 -7.33 3.17 -1.56
N ILE A 49 -6.69 3.24 -0.39
CA ILE A 49 -7.07 2.43 0.78
C ILE A 49 -8.49 2.78 1.22
N GLU A 50 -8.82 4.07 1.30
CA GLU A 50 -10.17 4.56 1.63
C GLU A 50 -11.21 4.08 0.61
N GLU A 51 -10.88 4.04 -0.68
CA GLU A 51 -11.74 3.48 -1.72
C GLU A 51 -12.01 1.97 -1.48
N ILE A 52 -10.96 1.19 -1.18
CA ILE A 52 -11.11 -0.24 -0.90
C ILE A 52 -11.94 -0.47 0.37
N LYS A 53 -11.67 0.31 1.42
CA LYS A 53 -12.27 0.16 2.74
C LYS A 53 -13.71 0.69 2.80
N GLY A 54 -14.01 1.72 2.02
CA GLY A 54 -15.30 2.40 2.02
C GLY A 54 -15.49 3.37 3.19
N GLU A 55 -14.42 3.71 3.90
CA GLU A 55 -14.40 4.64 5.04
C GLU A 55 -13.09 5.44 5.04
N GLU A 56 -13.10 6.62 5.66
CA GLU A 56 -11.91 7.46 5.83
C GLU A 56 -10.88 6.78 6.73
N VAL A 57 -9.61 6.94 6.38
CA VAL A 57 -8.48 6.40 7.14
C VAL A 57 -7.90 7.51 8.02
N ALA A 58 -7.71 7.22 9.30
CA ALA A 58 -7.07 8.17 10.20
C ALA A 58 -5.63 8.45 9.76
N VAL A 59 -5.31 9.72 9.53
CA VAL A 59 -3.96 10.16 9.13
C VAL A 59 -2.89 9.74 10.16
N ASP A 60 -3.27 9.61 11.43
CA ASP A 60 -2.42 9.13 12.52
C ASP A 60 -1.95 7.67 12.33
N ALA A 61 -2.69 6.86 11.55
CA ALA A 61 -2.30 5.48 11.23
C ALA A 61 -1.21 5.40 10.13
N LEU A 62 -0.88 6.51 9.47
CA LEU A 62 0.14 6.59 8.43
C LEU A 62 1.51 6.91 9.00
N GLU A 63 2.06 5.95 9.73
CA GLU A 63 3.47 5.95 10.08
C GLU A 63 4.30 5.34 8.94
N ALA A 64 5.58 5.70 8.82
CA ALA A 64 6.46 5.15 7.77
C ALA A 64 6.50 3.61 7.78
N ASP A 65 6.34 2.98 8.94
CA ASP A 65 6.30 1.52 9.08
C ASP A 65 4.99 0.92 8.54
N SER A 66 3.87 1.64 8.65
CA SER A 66 2.55 1.18 8.14
C SER A 66 2.49 1.04 6.61
N ILE A 67 3.37 1.76 5.91
CA ILE A 67 3.46 1.80 4.45
C ILE A 67 4.79 1.22 3.94
N ARG A 68 5.46 0.42 4.77
CA ARG A 68 6.74 -0.21 4.44
C ARG A 68 6.61 -1.18 3.27
N ASP A 69 5.59 -2.02 3.29
CA ASP A 69 5.33 -3.08 2.34
C ASP A 69 3.83 -3.44 2.32
N VAL A 70 3.40 -4.33 1.42
CA VAL A 70 1.98 -4.70 1.27
C VAL A 70 1.45 -5.41 2.51
N ASN A 71 2.27 -6.20 3.20
CA ASN A 71 1.86 -6.85 4.43
C ASN A 71 1.61 -5.84 5.55
N ALA A 72 2.48 -4.83 5.69
CA ALA A 72 2.31 -3.75 6.65
C ALA A 72 1.02 -2.95 6.37
N ILE A 73 0.79 -2.57 5.11
CA ILE A 73 -0.43 -1.84 4.71
C ILE A 73 -1.67 -2.69 5.02
N TYR A 74 -1.65 -3.97 4.65
CA TYR A 74 -2.75 -4.87 4.96
C TYR A 74 -3.01 -4.98 6.46
N ALA A 75 -1.95 -5.19 7.26
CA ALA A 75 -2.04 -5.36 8.70
C ALA A 75 -2.58 -4.10 9.39
N THR A 76 -2.15 -2.91 8.98
CA THR A 76 -2.56 -1.65 9.60
C THR A 76 -3.99 -1.27 9.23
N PHE A 77 -4.40 -1.43 7.97
CA PHE A 77 -5.67 -0.86 7.49
C PHE A 77 -6.81 -1.88 7.33
N PHE A 78 -6.50 -3.18 7.21
CA PHE A 78 -7.48 -4.20 6.82
C PHE A 78 -7.54 -5.45 7.72
N ALA A 79 -6.61 -5.64 8.66
CA ALA A 79 -6.60 -6.83 9.53
C ALA A 79 -7.56 -6.75 10.75
N SER A 80 -8.52 -5.81 10.74
CA SER A 80 -9.54 -5.64 11.79
C SER A 80 -10.83 -6.40 11.49
#